data_AF-A0A2M7W5Y7-F1
#
_entry.id   AF-A0A2M7W5Y7-F1
#
_cell.length_a   1.000
_cell.length_b   1.000
_cell.length_c   1.000
_cell.angle_alpha   90.00
_cell.angle_beta   90.00
_cell.angle_gamma   90.00
#
_symmetry.space_group_name_H-M   'P 1'
#
loop_
_entity.id
_entity.type
_entity.pdbx_description
1 polymer ?
#
loop_
_entity_poly.entity_id
_entity_poly.type
_entity_poly.pdbx_seq_one_letter_code
_entity_poly.pdbx_strand_id
1 'polypeptide(L)'
;MWLYIDLLSMAAPSYTTDLTDLLTDMPLTTGWTALGGGAGGLVAPETDFFIQGSNCISKAGWSSATKGMIYNMGSGQTVAGGKAIFMWIYYWAPNSMATETNGGMQLLIGSATSAFKQWYIRGSDTLVYGGWVCAVVDPTITADATTGSPTATLQYFGAQANIPSSGPSKGQPLGIDAIRHGRDFTCTNGDVANGYATFSGAAAYNDDVSRRYGQIQAIDGGFLQQGRFLMGTPSTAVDFRDSNKTILVARTNKVSASFNTFEVQNALSRVDWTNISLSALGTTARGNFVTTDNADINFDSCAFTDLGIFGFQSNSTILSSTFRRCNLITQTLAAFTNCAFDSTNDSIKALLVNDPSKISACSFISGGTKHAIEISVPGTYTFSGNTFSGYGSTGTADAAIYNNSGGAVTLNITGGGDASPTYRNGAGASTTIVAAVDLTVTVVDKNNAPIQNAQTAIYLSSSDAELMNEDTDINGIAAASYSGSTPANIYVRIRKSSTGSTKYYPASTTGTITASGFSATITLIEDTTA
;
A
#
# COMPACT_ATOMS: atom_id res chain seq x y z
N MET A 1 -25.46 -32.65 -30.89
CA MET A 1 -26.04 -31.96 -29.73
C MET A 1 -24.95 -31.02 -29.22
N TRP A 2 -25.06 -29.73 -29.56
CA TRP A 2 -24.12 -28.70 -29.14
C TRP A 2 -24.26 -28.53 -27.63
N LEU A 3 -23.23 -28.90 -26.87
CA LEU A 3 -23.15 -28.56 -25.46
C LEU A 3 -22.70 -27.09 -25.40
N TYR A 4 -23.67 -26.20 -25.20
CA TYR A 4 -23.38 -24.83 -24.80
C TYR A 4 -22.62 -24.90 -23.48
N ILE A 5 -21.36 -24.50 -23.48
CA ILE A 5 -20.69 -24.04 -22.27
C ILE A 5 -21.46 -22.78 -21.88
N ASP A 6 -22.35 -22.90 -20.89
CA ASP A 6 -22.73 -21.74 -20.11
C ASP A 6 -21.45 -21.26 -19.45
N LEU A 7 -20.90 -20.16 -19.99
CA LEU A 7 -20.11 -19.25 -19.18
C LEU A 7 -20.96 -18.95 -17.96
N LEU A 8 -20.55 -19.49 -16.81
CA LEU A 8 -21.16 -19.22 -15.51
C LEU A 8 -21.21 -17.70 -15.31
N SER A 9 -22.32 -17.05 -15.69
CA SER A 9 -22.59 -15.68 -15.28
C SER A 9 -22.70 -15.73 -13.76
N MET A 10 -21.81 -15.01 -13.07
CA MET A 10 -21.87 -14.93 -11.62
C MET A 10 -23.15 -14.17 -11.24
N ALA A 11 -23.71 -14.47 -10.06
CA ALA A 11 -24.87 -13.73 -9.56
C ALA A 11 -24.51 -12.24 -9.38
N ALA A 12 -25.53 -11.38 -9.25
CA ALA A 12 -25.35 -9.98 -8.87
C ALA A 12 -24.51 -9.86 -7.57
N PRO A 13 -23.82 -8.73 -7.35
CA PRO A 13 -22.88 -8.59 -6.24
C PRO A 13 -23.63 -8.62 -4.91
N SER A 14 -23.06 -9.31 -3.93
CA SER A 14 -23.63 -9.46 -2.59
C SER A 14 -22.70 -8.84 -1.55
N TYR A 15 -23.30 -8.14 -0.58
CA TYR A 15 -22.61 -7.46 0.50
C TYR A 15 -23.13 -7.99 1.83
N THR A 16 -22.23 -8.37 2.73
CA THR A 16 -22.57 -8.89 4.06
C THR A 16 -21.57 -8.40 5.11
N THR A 17 -21.87 -8.64 6.37
CA THR A 17 -20.96 -8.36 7.48
C THR A 17 -21.00 -9.52 8.48
N ASP A 18 -19.91 -9.71 9.21
CA ASP A 18 -19.87 -10.61 10.37
C ASP A 18 -20.25 -9.91 11.69
N LEU A 19 -20.58 -8.62 11.65
CA LEU A 19 -20.97 -7.91 12.84
C LEU A 19 -22.21 -8.56 13.46
N THR A 20 -22.06 -8.93 14.74
CA THR A 20 -23.15 -9.42 15.57
C THR A 20 -23.69 -8.28 16.41
N ASP A 21 -25.01 -8.06 16.34
CA ASP A 21 -25.71 -7.07 17.16
C ASP A 21 -25.71 -7.50 18.62
N LEU A 22 -25.16 -6.65 19.48
CA LEU A 22 -25.33 -6.76 20.93
C LEU A 22 -26.56 -5.95 21.37
N LEU A 23 -26.63 -4.70 20.93
CA LEU A 23 -27.74 -3.83 21.25
C LEU A 23 -27.94 -2.82 20.12
N THR A 24 -29.10 -2.85 19.50
CA THR A 24 -29.57 -1.95 18.45
C THR A 24 -30.97 -1.47 18.80
N ASP A 25 -31.41 -0.34 18.22
CA ASP A 25 -32.74 0.26 18.43
C ASP A 25 -33.13 0.26 19.92
N MET A 26 -32.73 1.30 20.67
CA MET A 26 -32.81 1.36 22.14
C MET A 26 -34.07 2.11 22.65
N PRO A 27 -35.27 1.49 22.69
CA PRO A 27 -36.52 2.19 22.98
C PRO A 27 -36.76 2.44 24.47
N LEU A 28 -35.97 1.83 25.35
CA LEU A 28 -36.22 1.82 26.79
C LEU A 28 -34.90 1.96 27.56
N THR A 29 -34.98 2.49 28.77
CA THR A 29 -33.85 2.62 29.70
C THR A 29 -33.57 1.34 30.49
N THR A 30 -34.37 0.28 30.31
CA THR A 30 -34.16 -1.02 30.97
C THR A 30 -32.77 -1.57 30.63
N GLY A 31 -32.01 -1.96 31.65
CA GLY A 31 -30.63 -2.48 31.50
C GLY A 31 -29.55 -1.39 31.49
N TRP A 32 -29.91 -0.12 31.32
CA TRP A 32 -28.99 1.00 31.36
C TRP A 32 -28.78 1.54 32.78
N THR A 33 -27.55 1.92 33.07
CA THR A 33 -27.17 2.61 34.31
C THR A 33 -26.45 3.91 33.96
N ALA A 34 -26.90 5.02 34.55
CA ALA A 34 -26.21 6.30 34.46
C ALA A 34 -24.94 6.29 35.31
N LEU A 35 -23.81 6.70 34.70
CA LEU A 35 -22.52 6.85 35.36
C LEU A 35 -22.28 8.31 35.74
N GLY A 36 -21.61 8.52 36.89
CA GLY A 36 -21.29 9.84 37.41
C GLY A 36 -22.49 10.61 38.02
N GLY A 37 -23.62 9.95 38.27
CA GLY A 37 -24.82 10.55 38.86
C GLY A 37 -25.80 11.12 37.82
N GLY A 38 -26.92 11.69 38.32
CA GLY A 38 -28.00 12.21 37.47
C GLY A 38 -28.79 11.10 36.77
N ALA A 39 -29.24 10.09 37.53
CA ALA A 39 -29.95 8.92 36.99
C ALA A 39 -31.25 9.28 36.24
N GLY A 40 -31.95 10.35 36.66
CA GLY A 40 -33.12 10.89 35.95
C GLY A 40 -32.81 11.58 34.61
N GLY A 41 -31.58 11.48 34.12
CA GLY A 41 -31.15 12.08 32.86
C GLY A 41 -31.01 11.12 31.69
N LEU A 42 -31.29 9.82 31.84
CA LEU A 42 -31.32 8.90 30.69
C LEU A 42 -32.62 9.08 29.91
N VAL A 43 -32.53 9.17 28.59
CA VAL A 43 -33.68 9.30 27.70
C VAL A 43 -33.61 8.20 26.64
N ALA A 44 -34.65 7.37 26.62
CA ALA A 44 -34.90 6.35 25.62
C ALA A 44 -36.44 6.21 25.48
N PRO A 45 -36.99 6.23 24.25
CA PRO A 45 -36.28 6.43 22.99
C PRO A 45 -35.82 7.89 22.83
N GLU A 46 -34.59 8.09 22.39
CA GLU A 46 -34.13 9.36 21.81
C GLU A 46 -34.36 9.31 20.30
N THR A 47 -35.26 10.15 19.78
CA THR A 47 -35.71 10.12 18.39
C THR A 47 -35.16 11.27 17.55
N ASP A 48 -34.48 12.26 18.15
CA ASP A 48 -34.11 13.49 17.44
C ASP A 48 -32.79 13.35 16.67
N PHE A 49 -31.87 12.49 17.12
CA PHE A 49 -30.52 12.40 16.55
C PHE A 49 -29.95 10.97 16.49
N PHE A 50 -30.77 9.92 16.43
CA PHE A 50 -30.31 8.54 16.23
C PHE A 50 -29.52 8.37 14.93
N ILE A 51 -28.60 7.41 14.88
CA ILE A 51 -27.85 7.12 13.64
C ILE A 51 -28.46 5.93 12.91
N GLN A 52 -28.89 4.89 13.64
CA GLN A 52 -29.50 3.69 13.10
C GLN A 52 -30.96 3.56 13.50
N GLY A 53 -31.75 2.98 12.61
CA GLY A 53 -33.08 2.49 12.86
C GLY A 53 -34.02 3.65 13.13
N SER A 54 -34.53 3.76 14.35
CA SER A 54 -35.51 4.79 14.71
C SER A 54 -35.25 5.51 16.02
N ASN A 55 -34.31 5.03 16.84
CA ASN A 55 -34.04 5.61 18.15
C ASN A 55 -32.68 5.17 18.71
N CYS A 56 -32.13 6.01 19.58
CA CYS A 56 -30.94 5.70 20.38
C CYS A 56 -31.22 5.94 21.87
N ILE A 57 -30.20 5.79 22.73
CA ILE A 57 -30.26 6.27 24.10
C ILE A 57 -29.39 7.50 24.27
N SER A 58 -29.88 8.48 25.02
CA SER A 58 -29.14 9.70 25.32
C SER A 58 -29.07 9.99 26.82
N LYS A 59 -28.09 10.81 27.22
CA LYS A 59 -27.90 11.22 28.62
C LYS A 59 -27.80 12.73 28.79
N ALA A 60 -28.63 13.27 29.67
CA ALA A 60 -28.60 14.63 30.21
C ALA A 60 -27.84 14.72 31.54
N GLY A 61 -27.62 15.97 31.99
CA GLY A 61 -27.12 16.29 33.33
C GLY A 61 -25.59 16.34 33.44
N TRP A 62 -24.98 17.33 32.79
CA TRP A 62 -23.52 17.45 32.66
C TRP A 62 -22.98 18.51 33.61
N SER A 63 -22.32 18.04 34.66
CA SER A 63 -21.57 18.85 35.62
C SER A 63 -20.06 18.60 35.45
N SER A 64 -19.22 19.35 36.17
CA SER A 64 -17.77 19.11 36.29
C SER A 64 -17.49 17.71 36.86
N ALA A 65 -17.45 16.68 36.01
CA ALA A 65 -17.24 15.28 36.36
C ALA A 65 -17.19 14.42 35.10
N THR A 66 -16.63 13.23 35.22
CA THR A 66 -16.84 12.18 34.21
C THR A 66 -18.27 11.66 34.28
N LYS A 67 -19.00 11.70 33.16
CA LYS A 67 -20.40 11.27 33.07
C LYS A 67 -20.59 10.36 31.86
N GLY A 68 -21.47 9.38 31.99
CA GLY A 68 -21.76 8.46 30.90
C GLY A 68 -22.90 7.53 31.22
N MET A 69 -23.00 6.46 30.47
CA MET A 69 -23.99 5.40 30.66
C MET A 69 -23.43 4.06 30.21
N ILE A 70 -23.89 3.00 30.86
CA ILE A 70 -23.44 1.64 30.60
C ILE A 70 -24.63 0.67 30.63
N TYR A 71 -24.66 -0.25 29.69
CA TYR A 71 -25.72 -1.25 29.52
C TYR A 71 -25.27 -2.61 30.04
N ASN A 72 -26.18 -3.35 30.67
CA ASN A 72 -25.98 -4.73 31.08
C ASN A 72 -26.57 -5.70 30.06
N MET A 73 -25.73 -6.49 29.39
CA MET A 73 -26.16 -7.53 28.43
C MET A 73 -26.86 -8.74 29.08
N GLY A 74 -27.00 -8.77 30.41
CA GLY A 74 -27.59 -9.88 31.17
C GLY A 74 -26.69 -11.13 31.27
N SER A 75 -25.73 -11.28 30.36
CA SER A 75 -24.74 -12.36 30.33
C SER A 75 -23.44 -11.91 29.66
N GLY A 76 -22.36 -12.65 29.93
CA GLY A 76 -21.05 -12.40 29.32
C GLY A 76 -21.06 -12.64 27.81
N GLN A 77 -20.51 -11.69 27.05
CA GLN A 77 -20.37 -11.75 25.60
C GLN A 77 -18.98 -12.29 25.22
N THR A 78 -18.92 -12.99 24.08
CA THR A 78 -17.67 -13.53 23.55
C THR A 78 -17.24 -12.75 22.31
N VAL A 79 -16.07 -12.12 22.37
CA VAL A 79 -15.45 -11.46 21.22
C VAL A 79 -14.26 -12.30 20.79
N ALA A 80 -14.33 -12.88 19.59
CA ALA A 80 -13.26 -13.72 19.06
C ALA A 80 -11.95 -12.92 18.83
N GLY A 81 -10.81 -13.60 18.90
CA GLY A 81 -9.50 -12.99 18.62
C GLY A 81 -9.46 -12.30 17.26
N GLY A 82 -8.90 -11.09 17.21
CA GLY A 82 -8.85 -10.30 15.98
C GLY A 82 -10.19 -9.65 15.59
N LYS A 83 -11.23 -9.73 16.43
CA LYS A 83 -12.48 -8.95 16.31
C LYS A 83 -12.50 -7.83 17.35
N ALA A 84 -13.37 -6.84 17.13
CA ALA A 84 -13.49 -5.68 18.00
C ALA A 84 -14.95 -5.36 18.31
N ILE A 85 -15.17 -4.56 19.35
CA ILE A 85 -16.43 -3.90 19.64
C ILE A 85 -16.54 -2.66 18.76
N PHE A 86 -17.70 -2.49 18.12
CA PHE A 86 -18.11 -1.29 17.42
C PHE A 86 -19.24 -0.64 18.23
N MET A 87 -19.13 0.66 18.47
CA MET A 87 -20.16 1.43 19.18
C MET A 87 -20.29 2.81 18.56
N TRP A 88 -21.50 3.20 18.19
CA TRP A 88 -21.75 4.59 17.84
C TRP A 88 -21.90 5.43 19.09
N ILE A 89 -21.03 6.44 19.21
CA ILE A 89 -21.03 7.38 20.33
C ILE A 89 -21.23 8.78 19.75
N TYR A 90 -22.25 9.48 20.23
CA TYR A 90 -22.52 10.87 19.87
C TYR A 90 -22.00 11.80 20.95
N TYR A 91 -21.29 12.86 20.57
CA TYR A 91 -21.04 13.98 21.47
C TYR A 91 -21.06 15.33 20.74
N TRP A 92 -21.98 16.23 21.08
CA TRP A 92 -22.13 17.51 20.33
C TRP A 92 -21.36 18.70 20.91
N ALA A 93 -20.83 18.60 22.13
CA ALA A 93 -20.19 19.73 22.81
C ALA A 93 -18.70 19.50 23.12
N PRO A 94 -17.85 19.16 22.13
CA PRO A 94 -16.49 18.71 22.36
C PRO A 94 -15.62 19.69 23.17
N ASN A 95 -15.85 21.00 23.07
CA ASN A 95 -15.11 22.01 23.86
C ASN A 95 -15.30 21.89 25.38
N SER A 96 -16.35 21.20 25.83
CA SER A 96 -16.59 20.92 27.25
C SER A 96 -15.84 19.68 27.76
N MET A 97 -15.30 18.87 26.84
CA MET A 97 -14.66 17.60 27.12
C MET A 97 -13.14 17.77 27.24
N ALA A 98 -12.51 16.91 28.04
CA ALA A 98 -11.05 16.84 28.12
C ALA A 98 -10.44 16.46 26.76
N THR A 99 -9.12 16.68 26.63
CA THR A 99 -8.36 16.16 25.47
C THR A 99 -8.36 14.64 25.47
N GLU A 100 -8.04 14.02 24.33
CA GLU A 100 -8.12 12.56 24.16
C GLU A 100 -7.23 11.85 25.17
N THR A 101 -5.99 12.31 25.32
CA THR A 101 -5.02 11.78 26.31
C THR A 101 -5.51 11.90 27.75
N ASN A 102 -6.35 12.90 28.05
CA ASN A 102 -6.92 13.12 29.38
C ASN A 102 -8.32 12.47 29.53
N GLY A 103 -8.65 11.54 28.64
CA GLY A 103 -9.84 10.71 28.72
C GLY A 103 -11.10 11.32 28.14
N GLY A 104 -11.01 12.28 27.22
CA GLY A 104 -12.14 12.96 26.57
C GLY A 104 -13.41 12.12 26.40
N MET A 105 -13.60 11.47 25.25
CA MET A 105 -14.67 10.51 24.95
C MET A 105 -14.11 9.10 25.12
N GLN A 106 -14.84 8.24 25.81
CA GLN A 106 -14.38 6.92 26.19
C GLN A 106 -15.40 5.84 25.83
N LEU A 107 -14.91 4.70 25.34
CA LEU A 107 -15.68 3.46 25.23
C LEU A 107 -15.40 2.60 26.47
N LEU A 108 -16.46 2.03 27.04
CA LEU A 108 -16.45 1.25 28.27
C LEU A 108 -16.78 -0.22 28.00
N ILE A 109 -15.97 -1.12 28.57
CA ILE A 109 -16.25 -2.57 28.58
C ILE A 109 -15.92 -3.12 29.98
N GLY A 110 -16.84 -3.85 30.59
CA GLY A 110 -16.64 -4.34 31.96
C GLY A 110 -17.53 -5.49 32.37
N SER A 111 -17.46 -5.80 33.67
CA SER A 111 -18.21 -6.88 34.31
C SER A 111 -19.22 -6.39 35.36
N ALA A 112 -19.23 -5.09 35.66
CA ALA A 112 -20.25 -4.45 36.49
C ALA A 112 -20.33 -2.94 36.20
N THR A 113 -21.38 -2.27 36.70
CA THR A 113 -21.53 -0.81 36.64
C THR A 113 -20.46 -0.04 37.42
N SER A 114 -19.77 -0.70 38.35
CA SER A 114 -18.65 -0.16 39.13
C SER A 114 -17.30 -0.85 38.82
N ALA A 115 -17.25 -1.72 37.80
CA ALA A 115 -16.07 -2.49 37.44
C ALA A 115 -15.94 -2.60 35.91
N PHE A 116 -15.20 -1.66 35.30
CA PHE A 116 -15.05 -1.56 33.85
C PHE A 116 -13.72 -0.92 33.42
N LYS A 117 -13.28 -1.30 32.22
CA LYS A 117 -12.13 -0.74 31.50
C LYS A 117 -12.57 0.40 30.59
N GLN A 118 -11.65 1.34 30.34
CA GLN A 118 -11.91 2.57 29.58
C GLN A 118 -10.86 2.72 28.47
N TRP A 119 -11.32 2.94 27.25
CA TRP A 119 -10.47 3.28 26.11
C TRP A 119 -10.81 4.68 25.62
N TYR A 120 -9.79 5.52 25.50
CA TYR A 120 -9.94 6.91 25.06
C TYR A 120 -10.01 6.94 23.53
N ILE A 121 -11.13 7.44 23.01
CA ILE A 121 -11.45 7.36 21.57
C ILE A 121 -11.26 8.72 20.90
N ARG A 122 -11.76 9.79 21.53
CA ARG A 122 -11.68 11.16 21.03
C ARG A 122 -11.49 12.16 22.19
N GLY A 123 -11.15 13.39 21.88
CA GLY A 123 -11.01 14.51 22.81
C GLY A 123 -11.47 15.81 22.21
N SER A 124 -11.44 16.89 22.99
CA SER A 124 -11.64 18.25 22.46
C SER A 124 -10.63 18.64 21.36
N ASP A 125 -9.46 17.99 21.34
CA ASP A 125 -8.38 18.14 20.37
C ASP A 125 -8.53 17.26 19.12
N THR A 126 -9.38 16.22 19.15
CA THR A 126 -9.53 15.26 18.04
C THR A 126 -10.95 15.10 17.51
N LEU A 127 -11.95 15.68 18.19
CA LEU A 127 -13.33 15.79 17.73
C LEU A 127 -13.74 17.26 17.76
N VAL A 128 -13.50 18.00 16.69
CA VAL A 128 -13.68 19.47 16.67
C VAL A 128 -15.14 19.90 16.58
N TYR A 129 -15.94 19.22 15.75
CA TYR A 129 -17.31 19.64 15.42
C TYR A 129 -18.40 18.85 16.16
N GLY A 130 -18.01 17.91 17.01
CA GLY A 130 -18.92 16.95 17.62
C GLY A 130 -19.53 16.00 16.59
N GLY A 131 -20.58 15.29 16.99
CA GLY A 131 -21.31 14.37 16.13
C GLY A 131 -21.12 12.89 16.50
N TRP A 132 -21.58 12.02 15.61
CA TRP A 132 -21.48 10.57 15.73
C TRP A 132 -20.08 10.08 15.35
N VAL A 133 -19.51 9.22 16.18
CA VAL A 133 -18.25 8.51 15.93
C VAL A 133 -18.50 7.02 16.12
N CYS A 134 -18.18 6.21 15.10
CA CYS A 134 -18.15 4.76 15.26
C CYS A 134 -16.82 4.37 15.92
N ALA A 135 -16.86 4.20 17.24
CA ALA A 135 -15.72 3.82 18.04
C ALA A 135 -15.44 2.33 17.91
N VAL A 136 -14.18 1.96 17.72
CA VAL A 136 -13.76 0.55 17.58
C VAL A 136 -12.68 0.20 18.58
N VAL A 137 -12.93 -0.83 19.40
CA VAL A 137 -12.03 -1.28 20.47
C VAL A 137 -11.90 -2.79 20.47
N ASP A 138 -10.68 -3.28 20.41
CA ASP A 138 -10.34 -4.66 20.73
C ASP A 138 -10.19 -4.77 22.26
N PRO A 139 -11.05 -5.53 22.97
CA PRO A 139 -11.04 -5.61 24.42
C PRO A 139 -9.79 -6.28 25.00
N THR A 140 -8.96 -6.92 24.14
CA THR A 140 -7.68 -7.53 24.53
C THR A 140 -6.54 -6.51 24.62
N ILE A 141 -6.69 -5.34 23.98
CA ILE A 141 -5.73 -4.24 24.06
C ILE A 141 -5.82 -3.56 25.43
N THR A 142 -4.66 -3.19 25.98
CA THR A 142 -4.56 -2.47 27.26
C THR A 142 -5.45 -1.23 27.26
N ALA A 143 -6.31 -1.13 28.27
CA ALA A 143 -7.17 0.02 28.49
C ALA A 143 -6.36 1.23 28.98
N ASP A 144 -6.80 2.44 28.64
CA ASP A 144 -6.15 3.68 29.08
C ASP A 144 -6.41 3.95 30.57
N ALA A 145 -7.57 3.50 31.07
CA ALA A 145 -7.94 3.61 32.47
C ALA A 145 -8.87 2.47 32.90
N THR A 146 -9.09 2.33 34.22
CA THR A 146 -9.95 1.31 34.81
C THR A 146 -10.67 1.87 36.03
N THR A 147 -11.95 1.55 36.17
CA THR A 147 -12.74 1.78 37.38
C THR A 147 -12.99 0.45 38.07
N GLY A 148 -12.72 0.40 39.37
CA GLY A 148 -12.90 -0.80 40.18
C GLY A 148 -11.98 -1.95 39.76
N SER A 149 -12.50 -3.18 39.82
CA SER A 149 -11.76 -4.41 39.49
C SER A 149 -12.54 -5.25 38.49
N PRO A 150 -12.56 -4.88 37.20
CA PRO A 150 -13.24 -5.64 36.16
C PRO A 150 -12.64 -7.04 36.01
N THR A 151 -13.51 -8.03 35.80
CA THR A 151 -13.10 -9.40 35.46
C THR A 151 -12.92 -9.56 33.95
N ALA A 152 -12.56 -10.77 33.49
CA ALA A 152 -12.49 -11.08 32.06
C ALA A 152 -13.86 -11.12 31.36
N THR A 153 -14.96 -11.17 32.12
CA THR A 153 -16.32 -11.21 31.57
C THR A 153 -16.69 -9.88 30.91
N LEU A 154 -16.97 -9.90 29.61
CA LEU A 154 -17.42 -8.74 28.84
C LEU A 154 -18.95 -8.67 28.86
N GLN A 155 -19.55 -8.03 29.85
CA GLN A 155 -21.02 -8.02 30.02
C GLN A 155 -21.61 -6.60 29.99
N TYR A 156 -20.82 -5.61 30.38
CA TYR A 156 -21.25 -4.24 30.47
C TYR A 156 -20.57 -3.41 29.40
N PHE A 157 -21.36 -2.71 28.57
CA PHE A 157 -20.88 -1.92 27.43
C PHE A 157 -21.46 -0.51 27.48
N GLY A 158 -20.66 0.51 27.23
CA GLY A 158 -21.15 1.88 27.30
C GLY A 158 -20.13 2.92 26.86
N ALA A 159 -20.45 4.17 27.14
CA ALA A 159 -19.58 5.30 26.84
C ALA A 159 -19.68 6.35 27.95
N GLN A 160 -18.61 7.12 28.11
CA GLN A 160 -18.59 8.29 28.98
C GLN A 160 -17.71 9.39 28.41
N ALA A 161 -17.88 10.60 28.92
CA ALA A 161 -16.98 11.71 28.63
C ALA A 161 -16.44 12.35 29.91
N ASN A 162 -15.14 12.67 29.93
CA ASN A 162 -14.50 13.41 31.01
C ASN A 162 -14.71 14.93 30.80
N ILE A 163 -15.42 15.57 31.71
CA ILE A 163 -15.77 16.99 31.67
C ILE A 163 -15.05 17.74 32.80
N PRO A 164 -13.90 18.39 32.53
CA PRO A 164 -13.02 18.91 33.59
C PRO A 164 -13.48 20.23 34.22
N SER A 165 -14.26 21.06 33.53
CA SER A 165 -14.63 22.40 34.00
C SER A 165 -16.14 22.55 34.17
N SER A 166 -16.86 23.10 33.19
CA SER A 166 -18.32 23.19 33.19
C SER A 166 -18.86 22.35 32.03
N GLY A 167 -19.71 21.37 32.38
CA GLY A 167 -20.43 20.59 31.37
C GLY A 167 -21.45 21.43 30.62
N PRO A 168 -21.94 20.94 29.47
CA PRO A 168 -23.01 21.60 28.73
C PRO A 168 -24.24 21.81 29.64
N SER A 169 -24.74 23.04 29.69
CA SER A 169 -25.82 23.43 30.62
C SER A 169 -27.22 22.99 30.19
N LYS A 170 -27.37 22.41 28.99
CA LYS A 170 -28.66 22.03 28.38
C LYS A 170 -28.52 20.76 27.53
N GLY A 171 -29.64 20.07 27.31
CA GLY A 171 -29.77 18.95 26.36
C GLY A 171 -29.14 17.63 26.82
N GLN A 172 -29.11 16.64 25.90
CA GLN A 172 -28.45 15.35 26.10
C GLN A 172 -27.19 15.23 25.24
N PRO A 173 -26.01 15.68 25.72
CA PRO A 173 -24.81 15.66 24.92
C PRO A 173 -24.14 14.35 24.66
N LEU A 174 -24.47 13.27 25.36
CA LEU A 174 -24.00 11.94 24.99
C LEU A 174 -25.15 11.10 24.45
N GLY A 175 -24.95 10.52 23.27
CA GLY A 175 -25.79 9.47 22.72
C GLY A 175 -24.99 8.19 22.55
N ILE A 176 -25.62 7.04 22.72
CA ILE A 176 -25.10 5.75 22.28
C ILE A 176 -26.14 5.13 21.38
N ASP A 177 -25.70 4.62 20.25
CA ASP A 177 -26.50 3.82 19.34
C ASP A 177 -25.68 2.59 18.94
N ALA A 178 -26.36 1.54 18.52
CA ALA A 178 -25.80 0.36 17.89
C ALA A 178 -24.43 -0.13 18.42
N ILE A 179 -24.49 -1.11 19.31
CA ILE A 179 -23.33 -1.82 19.87
C ILE A 179 -23.22 -3.18 19.17
N ARG A 180 -22.05 -3.48 18.62
CA ARG A 180 -21.78 -4.70 17.85
C ARG A 180 -20.42 -5.28 18.17
N HIS A 181 -20.19 -6.54 17.79
CA HIS A 181 -18.84 -7.08 17.69
C HIS A 181 -18.61 -7.82 16.39
N GLY A 182 -17.39 -7.75 15.87
CA GLY A 182 -16.97 -8.41 14.64
C GLY A 182 -15.81 -7.66 13.99
N ARG A 183 -15.67 -7.75 12.66
CA ARG A 183 -14.61 -7.06 11.90
C ARG A 183 -14.87 -6.98 10.40
N ASP A 184 -15.46 -8.00 9.81
CA ASP A 184 -15.42 -8.26 8.37
C ASP A 184 -16.63 -7.65 7.67
N PHE A 185 -16.39 -6.89 6.60
CA PHE A 185 -17.38 -6.50 5.62
C PHE A 185 -17.04 -7.23 4.32
N THR A 186 -17.94 -8.06 3.82
CA THR A 186 -17.65 -9.03 2.76
C THR A 186 -18.40 -8.70 1.49
N CYS A 187 -17.68 -8.69 0.36
CA CYS A 187 -18.21 -8.58 -1.00
C CYS A 187 -18.01 -9.91 -1.71
N THR A 188 -19.05 -10.45 -2.34
CA THR A 188 -19.00 -11.68 -3.15
C THR A 188 -19.83 -11.55 -4.42
N ASN A 189 -19.66 -12.49 -5.35
CA ASN A 189 -20.33 -12.53 -6.64
C ASN A 189 -20.02 -11.26 -7.48
N GLY A 190 -20.90 -10.93 -8.40
CA GLY A 190 -20.76 -9.85 -9.37
C GLY A 190 -20.14 -10.34 -10.68
N ASP A 191 -20.53 -9.69 -11.77
CA ASP A 191 -19.89 -9.80 -13.08
C ASP A 191 -20.26 -8.57 -13.95
N VAL A 192 -19.74 -8.51 -15.17
CA VAL A 192 -20.03 -7.40 -16.10
C VAL A 192 -21.51 -7.35 -16.52
N ALA A 193 -22.20 -8.50 -16.58
CA ALA A 193 -23.56 -8.59 -17.10
C ALA A 193 -24.64 -8.24 -16.06
N ASN A 194 -24.40 -8.60 -14.80
CA ASN A 194 -25.30 -8.49 -13.65
C ASN A 194 -24.88 -7.37 -12.68
N GLY A 195 -23.76 -6.70 -12.98
CA GLY A 195 -23.13 -5.70 -12.13
C GLY A 195 -22.02 -6.32 -11.28
N TYR A 196 -20.94 -5.57 -11.07
CA TYR A 196 -19.81 -5.95 -10.22
C TYR A 196 -19.87 -5.25 -8.87
N ALA A 197 -19.13 -5.76 -7.89
CA ALA A 197 -19.02 -5.13 -6.59
C ALA A 197 -18.24 -3.81 -6.69
N THR A 198 -18.67 -2.79 -5.92
CA THR A 198 -18.06 -1.45 -5.89
C THR A 198 -18.01 -0.91 -4.47
N PHE A 199 -17.17 0.09 -4.20
CA PHE A 199 -17.16 0.79 -2.91
C PHE A 199 -18.48 1.53 -2.67
N SER A 200 -19.08 2.10 -3.72
CA SER A 200 -20.40 2.74 -3.63
C SER A 200 -21.51 1.74 -3.24
N GLY A 201 -21.50 0.54 -3.82
CA GLY A 201 -22.47 -0.51 -3.47
C GLY A 201 -22.27 -1.02 -2.04
N ALA A 202 -21.01 -1.23 -1.65
CA ALA A 202 -20.66 -1.59 -0.27
C ALA A 202 -21.11 -0.53 0.74
N ALA A 203 -20.83 0.75 0.47
CA ALA A 203 -21.23 1.86 1.33
C ALA A 203 -22.75 2.01 1.41
N ALA A 204 -23.48 1.88 0.28
CA ALA A 204 -24.94 1.91 0.29
C ALA A 204 -25.54 0.81 1.18
N TYR A 205 -24.96 -0.40 1.15
CA TYR A 205 -25.38 -1.47 2.04
C TYR A 205 -25.03 -1.16 3.51
N ASN A 206 -23.80 -0.71 3.78
CA ASN A 206 -23.33 -0.33 5.13
C ASN A 206 -24.16 0.79 5.76
N ASP A 207 -24.53 1.80 4.97
CA ASP A 207 -25.12 3.07 5.42
C ASP A 207 -26.65 3.09 5.39
N ASP A 208 -27.28 2.00 4.96
CA ASP A 208 -28.72 1.83 5.15
C ASP A 208 -29.07 2.14 6.61
N VAL A 209 -30.13 2.93 6.82
CA VAL A 209 -30.53 3.38 8.15
C VAL A 209 -30.79 2.20 9.08
N SER A 210 -31.23 1.05 8.58
CA SER A 210 -31.41 -0.16 9.39
C SER A 210 -30.12 -0.84 9.85
N ARG A 211 -28.96 -0.51 9.25
CA ARG A 211 -27.68 -1.19 9.45
C ARG A 211 -26.62 -0.31 10.09
N ARG A 212 -26.23 0.79 9.44
CA ARG A 212 -25.18 1.74 9.87
C ARG A 212 -23.98 1.04 10.54
N TYR A 213 -23.39 0.07 9.86
CA TYR A 213 -22.34 -0.76 10.47
C TYR A 213 -21.08 0.00 10.82
N GLY A 214 -20.79 1.08 10.10
CA GLY A 214 -19.59 1.88 10.30
C GLY A 214 -18.32 1.20 9.80
N GLN A 215 -18.39 0.19 8.93
CA GLN A 215 -17.22 -0.50 8.36
C GLN A 215 -16.74 0.10 7.03
N ILE A 216 -17.67 0.64 6.23
CA ILE A 216 -17.39 1.38 4.99
C ILE A 216 -18.44 2.48 4.80
N GLN A 217 -18.16 3.67 5.34
CA GLN A 217 -19.12 4.78 5.36
C GLN A 217 -18.90 5.68 4.15
N ALA A 218 -19.97 6.14 3.50
CA ALA A 218 -19.91 7.30 2.62
C ALA A 218 -19.63 8.56 3.44
N ILE A 219 -18.65 9.34 2.98
CA ILE A 219 -18.29 10.65 3.54
C ILE A 219 -18.16 11.66 2.41
N ASP A 220 -18.13 12.95 2.74
CA ASP A 220 -17.88 13.98 1.75
C ASP A 220 -16.54 13.73 1.04
N GLY A 221 -16.59 13.57 -0.28
CA GLY A 221 -15.42 13.34 -1.12
C GLY A 221 -14.91 11.89 -1.18
N GLY A 222 -15.54 10.92 -0.51
CA GLY A 222 -15.08 9.53 -0.57
C GLY A 222 -15.74 8.56 0.40
N PHE A 223 -14.94 7.64 0.93
CA PHE A 223 -15.39 6.64 1.89
C PHE A 223 -14.46 6.57 3.11
N LEU A 224 -14.99 6.14 4.26
CA LEU A 224 -14.24 5.87 5.47
C LEU A 224 -14.33 4.38 5.81
N GLN A 225 -13.20 3.68 5.80
CA GLN A 225 -13.10 2.24 6.00
C GLN A 225 -12.52 1.90 7.38
N GLN A 226 -13.12 0.94 8.08
CA GLN A 226 -12.53 0.32 9.27
C GLN A 226 -12.95 -1.15 9.42
N GLY A 227 -12.08 -1.96 10.04
CA GLY A 227 -12.22 -3.41 10.05
C GLY A 227 -11.62 -4.06 8.80
N ARG A 228 -12.03 -5.28 8.48
CA ARG A 228 -11.53 -6.00 7.31
C ARG A 228 -12.54 -5.89 6.17
N PHE A 229 -12.14 -5.25 5.07
CA PHE A 229 -12.88 -5.24 3.82
C PHE A 229 -12.46 -6.47 3.00
N LEU A 230 -13.32 -7.47 2.97
CA LEU A 230 -13.07 -8.78 2.39
C LEU A 230 -13.70 -8.87 0.99
N MET A 231 -12.88 -9.13 -0.02
CA MET A 231 -13.24 -9.32 -1.42
C MET A 231 -13.13 -10.79 -1.77
N GLY A 232 -14.28 -11.46 -1.87
CA GLY A 232 -14.37 -12.91 -2.02
C GLY A 232 -14.26 -13.66 -0.69
N THR A 233 -14.57 -14.94 -0.70
CA THR A 233 -14.37 -15.89 0.41
C THR A 233 -13.72 -17.16 -0.14
N PRO A 234 -13.28 -18.12 0.69
CA PRO A 234 -12.66 -19.33 0.17
C PRO A 234 -13.60 -20.17 -0.70
N SER A 235 -14.92 -19.95 -0.58
CA SER A 235 -15.97 -20.66 -1.33
C SER A 235 -16.61 -19.85 -2.45
N THR A 236 -16.60 -18.52 -2.38
CA THR A 236 -17.30 -17.65 -3.32
C THR A 236 -16.39 -16.52 -3.80
N ALA A 237 -16.10 -16.49 -5.10
CA ALA A 237 -15.33 -15.42 -5.72
C ALA A 237 -16.09 -14.09 -5.75
N VAL A 238 -15.37 -13.00 -6.02
CA VAL A 238 -15.95 -11.68 -6.31
C VAL A 238 -15.40 -11.13 -7.63
N ASP A 239 -16.24 -10.45 -8.40
CA ASP A 239 -15.78 -9.48 -9.40
C ASP A 239 -15.96 -8.08 -8.80
N PHE A 240 -14.86 -7.47 -8.36
CA PHE A 240 -14.84 -6.13 -7.76
C PHE A 240 -14.13 -5.17 -8.69
N ARG A 241 -14.84 -4.15 -9.18
CA ARG A 241 -14.23 -3.14 -10.06
C ARG A 241 -14.66 -1.76 -9.65
N ASP A 242 -13.70 -0.85 -9.47
CA ASP A 242 -14.05 0.54 -9.15
C ASP A 242 -12.98 1.51 -9.66
N SER A 243 -13.37 2.77 -9.83
CA SER A 243 -12.45 3.80 -10.28
C SER A 243 -12.75 5.17 -9.70
N ASN A 244 -11.71 6.01 -9.63
CA ASN A 244 -11.82 7.41 -9.22
C ASN A 244 -12.47 7.60 -7.83
N LYS A 245 -12.13 6.71 -6.88
CA LYS A 245 -12.62 6.77 -5.49
C LYS A 245 -11.48 7.10 -4.54
N THR A 246 -11.80 7.90 -3.54
CA THR A 246 -10.94 8.15 -2.39
C THR A 246 -11.48 7.39 -1.19
N ILE A 247 -10.64 6.60 -0.53
CA ILE A 247 -10.98 5.90 0.69
C ILE A 247 -9.98 6.32 1.77
N LEU A 248 -10.50 6.73 2.91
CA LEU A 248 -9.76 6.98 4.13
C LEU A 248 -9.85 5.74 5.01
N VAL A 249 -8.72 5.21 5.47
CA VAL A 249 -8.71 4.20 6.53
C VAL A 249 -8.84 4.91 7.87
N ALA A 250 -9.88 4.60 8.63
CA ALA A 250 -10.22 5.31 9.85
C ALA A 250 -9.13 5.17 10.92
N ARG A 251 -9.02 6.19 11.76
CA ARG A 251 -8.14 6.18 12.92
C ARG A 251 -8.69 5.25 14.00
N THR A 252 -8.26 4.00 13.97
CA THR A 252 -8.56 2.97 14.98
C THR A 252 -7.32 2.69 15.84
N ASN A 253 -7.13 3.48 16.88
CA ASN A 253 -5.93 3.40 17.73
C ASN A 253 -6.00 2.29 18.80
N LYS A 254 -7.19 1.71 19.02
CA LYS A 254 -7.48 0.79 20.14
C LYS A 254 -7.73 -0.65 19.65
N VAL A 255 -7.02 -1.03 18.59
CA VAL A 255 -7.08 -2.34 17.94
C VAL A 255 -5.67 -2.79 17.54
N SER A 256 -5.50 -4.05 17.18
CA SER A 256 -4.24 -4.53 16.61
C SER A 256 -3.90 -3.85 15.28
N ALA A 257 -2.61 -3.76 14.93
CA ALA A 257 -2.15 -3.13 13.70
C ALA A 257 -2.70 -3.78 12.41
N SER A 258 -3.09 -5.06 12.50
CA SER A 258 -3.69 -5.80 11.39
C SER A 258 -5.20 -5.62 11.25
N PHE A 259 -5.86 -4.90 12.16
CA PHE A 259 -7.32 -4.85 12.22
C PHE A 259 -7.94 -4.28 10.93
N ASN A 260 -7.45 -3.13 10.47
CA ASN A 260 -7.84 -2.56 9.19
C ASN A 260 -7.11 -3.29 8.06
N THR A 261 -7.85 -3.91 7.15
CA THR A 261 -7.26 -4.69 6.04
C THR A 261 -8.22 -4.74 4.86
N PHE A 262 -7.69 -4.60 3.66
CA PHE A 262 -8.32 -5.03 2.42
C PHE A 262 -7.77 -6.42 2.08
N GLU A 263 -8.62 -7.42 2.02
CA GLU A 263 -8.20 -8.80 1.77
C GLU A 263 -8.91 -9.35 0.54
N VAL A 264 -8.15 -9.99 -0.34
CA VAL A 264 -8.68 -10.72 -1.50
C VAL A 264 -8.54 -12.23 -1.24
N GLN A 265 -9.65 -12.94 -1.36
CA GLN A 265 -9.72 -14.40 -1.27
C GLN A 265 -10.35 -14.98 -2.53
N ASN A 266 -10.20 -16.29 -2.70
CA ASN A 266 -10.55 -17.07 -3.89
C ASN A 266 -9.67 -16.75 -5.10
N ALA A 267 -9.00 -17.76 -5.66
CA ALA A 267 -8.19 -17.58 -6.86
C ALA A 267 -8.99 -17.21 -8.12
N LEU A 268 -10.32 -17.40 -8.11
CA LEU A 268 -11.22 -16.96 -9.18
C LEU A 268 -11.76 -15.53 -8.98
N SER A 269 -11.43 -14.88 -7.87
CA SER A 269 -11.78 -13.47 -7.69
C SER A 269 -11.00 -12.58 -8.66
N ARG A 270 -11.63 -11.46 -9.00
CA ARG A 270 -11.04 -10.40 -9.80
C ARG A 270 -11.21 -9.06 -9.11
N VAL A 271 -10.14 -8.29 -9.01
CA VAL A 271 -10.13 -6.95 -8.42
C VAL A 271 -9.47 -5.98 -9.40
N ASP A 272 -10.27 -5.13 -10.04
CA ASP A 272 -9.79 -4.09 -10.97
C ASP A 272 -9.97 -2.71 -10.35
N TRP A 273 -8.88 -2.05 -9.98
CA TRP A 273 -8.89 -0.68 -9.45
C TRP A 273 -8.16 0.28 -10.39
N THR A 274 -8.84 1.35 -10.77
CA THR A 274 -8.25 2.41 -11.61
C THR A 274 -8.37 3.77 -10.93
N ASN A 275 -7.26 4.46 -10.72
CA ASN A 275 -7.24 5.77 -10.05
C ASN A 275 -7.94 5.74 -8.67
N ILE A 276 -7.73 4.68 -7.90
CA ILE A 276 -8.18 4.57 -6.51
C ILE A 276 -7.12 5.19 -5.59
N SER A 277 -7.54 6.02 -4.65
CA SER A 277 -6.69 6.61 -3.62
C SER A 277 -7.04 6.05 -2.24
N LEU A 278 -6.08 5.41 -1.57
CA LEU A 278 -6.23 4.98 -0.17
C LEU A 278 -5.26 5.77 0.72
N SER A 279 -5.75 6.30 1.84
CA SER A 279 -4.89 6.96 2.83
C SER A 279 -5.30 6.68 4.27
N ALA A 280 -4.32 6.49 5.16
CA ALA A 280 -4.59 6.23 6.58
C ALA A 280 -4.70 7.52 7.39
N LEU A 281 -5.73 7.62 8.23
CA LEU A 281 -5.91 8.74 9.18
C LEU A 281 -5.20 8.51 10.52
N GLY A 282 -4.69 7.29 10.76
CA GLY A 282 -4.03 6.89 12.00
C GLY A 282 -2.76 6.08 11.74
N THR A 283 -2.00 5.80 12.80
CA THR A 283 -0.69 5.12 12.71
C THR A 283 -0.70 3.69 13.24
N THR A 284 -1.73 3.27 13.99
CA THR A 284 -1.82 1.92 14.56
C THR A 284 -2.27 0.88 13.52
N ALA A 285 -3.54 0.90 13.11
CA ALA A 285 -4.08 0.02 12.08
C ALA A 285 -4.20 0.78 10.76
N ARG A 286 -3.08 0.93 10.07
CA ARG A 286 -2.93 1.79 8.89
C ARG A 286 -3.67 1.29 7.64
N GLY A 287 -4.19 0.06 7.66
CA GLY A 287 -4.81 -0.58 6.51
C GLY A 287 -3.79 -1.40 5.73
N ASN A 288 -3.84 -2.71 5.85
CA ASN A 288 -3.04 -3.62 5.03
C ASN A 288 -3.77 -3.96 3.74
N PHE A 289 -3.05 -4.38 2.70
CA PHE A 289 -3.60 -5.07 1.54
C PHE A 289 -3.02 -6.47 1.47
N VAL A 290 -3.88 -7.50 1.50
CA VAL A 290 -3.47 -8.90 1.56
C VAL A 290 -4.15 -9.69 0.45
N THR A 291 -3.33 -10.39 -0.34
CA THR A 291 -3.80 -11.38 -1.31
C THR A 291 -3.61 -12.75 -0.68
N THR A 292 -4.68 -13.33 -0.15
CA THR A 292 -4.64 -14.64 0.53
C THR A 292 -4.58 -15.78 -0.50
N ASP A 293 -5.41 -15.69 -1.54
CA ASP A 293 -5.40 -16.61 -2.68
C ASP A 293 -4.98 -15.86 -3.95
N ASN A 294 -4.34 -16.55 -4.91
CA ASN A 294 -3.76 -15.97 -6.14
C ASN A 294 -4.81 -15.49 -7.16
N ALA A 295 -5.64 -14.53 -6.75
CA ALA A 295 -6.67 -13.86 -7.54
C ALA A 295 -6.08 -12.93 -8.61
N ASP A 296 -6.87 -12.59 -9.62
CA ASP A 296 -6.54 -11.60 -10.66
C ASP A 296 -6.68 -10.20 -10.07
N ILE A 297 -5.56 -9.53 -9.79
CA ILE A 297 -5.55 -8.19 -9.15
C ILE A 297 -4.89 -7.20 -10.10
N ASN A 298 -5.66 -6.23 -10.58
CA ASN A 298 -5.22 -5.23 -11.54
C ASN A 298 -5.35 -3.82 -10.94
N PHE A 299 -4.22 -3.22 -10.59
CA PHE A 299 -4.18 -1.83 -10.14
C PHE A 299 -3.57 -0.95 -11.22
N ASP A 300 -4.28 0.10 -11.61
CA ASP A 300 -3.81 1.07 -12.59
C ASP A 300 -3.93 2.49 -12.01
N SER A 301 -2.83 3.22 -11.99
CA SER A 301 -2.79 4.63 -11.62
C SER A 301 -3.32 4.90 -10.20
N CYS A 302 -3.18 3.93 -9.29
CA CYS A 302 -3.66 4.03 -7.91
C CYS A 302 -2.64 4.75 -7.02
N ALA A 303 -3.10 5.36 -5.93
CA ALA A 303 -2.27 6.05 -4.96
C ALA A 303 -2.53 5.51 -3.56
N PHE A 304 -1.49 4.98 -2.92
CA PHE A 304 -1.53 4.47 -1.55
C PHE A 304 -0.63 5.34 -0.70
N THR A 305 -1.19 5.98 0.33
CA THR A 305 -0.45 6.89 1.20
C THR A 305 -0.59 6.47 2.66
N ASP A 306 0.54 6.29 3.34
CA ASP A 306 0.59 5.98 4.76
C ASP A 306 -0.12 4.68 5.16
N LEU A 307 -0.30 3.73 4.23
CA LEU A 307 -0.90 2.43 4.52
C LEU A 307 0.09 1.46 5.20
N GLY A 308 -0.44 0.32 5.64
CA GLY A 308 0.31 -0.78 6.21
C GLY A 308 1.07 -1.59 5.16
N ILE A 309 1.06 -2.91 5.31
CA ILE A 309 1.77 -3.82 4.40
C ILE A 309 0.96 -4.13 3.14
N PHE A 310 1.65 -4.49 2.06
CA PHE A 310 1.06 -5.04 0.84
C PHE A 310 1.63 -6.42 0.55
N GLY A 311 0.78 -7.41 0.35
CA GLY A 311 1.14 -8.75 -0.10
C GLY A 311 0.46 -9.08 -1.41
N PHE A 312 1.23 -9.14 -2.50
CA PHE A 312 0.77 -9.55 -3.82
C PHE A 312 1.20 -10.99 -4.14
N GLN A 313 0.60 -11.55 -5.19
CA GLN A 313 0.92 -12.87 -5.73
C GLN A 313 1.05 -12.81 -7.26
N SER A 314 1.41 -13.92 -7.89
CA SER A 314 1.78 -13.98 -9.31
C SER A 314 0.71 -13.50 -10.31
N ASN A 315 -0.57 -13.52 -9.94
CA ASN A 315 -1.67 -13.02 -10.76
C ASN A 315 -1.97 -11.52 -10.56
N SER A 316 -1.13 -10.81 -9.80
CA SER A 316 -1.27 -9.37 -9.61
C SER A 316 -0.46 -8.57 -10.64
N THR A 317 -1.11 -7.58 -11.27
CA THR A 317 -0.52 -6.61 -12.20
C THR A 317 -0.74 -5.20 -11.69
N ILE A 318 0.35 -4.50 -11.37
CA ILE A 318 0.33 -3.16 -10.78
C ILE A 318 1.01 -2.18 -11.74
N LEU A 319 0.24 -1.23 -12.25
CA LEU A 319 0.63 -0.27 -13.28
C LEU A 319 0.52 1.15 -12.75
N SER A 320 1.51 1.99 -13.04
CA SER A 320 1.46 3.45 -12.82
C SER A 320 1.06 3.87 -11.40
N SER A 321 1.25 3.00 -10.40
CA SER A 321 0.70 3.19 -9.06
C SER A 321 1.77 3.67 -8.09
N THR A 322 1.39 4.48 -7.10
CA THR A 322 2.29 5.07 -6.13
C THR A 322 2.07 4.49 -4.73
N PHE A 323 3.13 3.99 -4.11
CA PHE A 323 3.21 3.56 -2.72
C PHE A 323 4.03 4.57 -1.93
N ARG A 324 3.36 5.51 -1.27
CA ARG A 324 4.00 6.58 -0.50
C ARG A 324 3.90 6.32 0.99
N ARG A 325 5.03 6.25 1.68
CA ARG A 325 5.09 6.01 3.15
C ARG A 325 4.25 4.80 3.59
N CYS A 326 4.05 3.84 2.70
CA CYS A 326 3.45 2.55 3.05
C CYS A 326 4.49 1.70 3.78
N ASN A 327 4.09 0.72 4.59
CA ASN A 327 5.05 -0.25 5.14
C ASN A 327 5.54 -1.19 4.02
N LEU A 328 6.00 -2.40 4.37
CA LEU A 328 6.58 -3.34 3.40
C LEU A 328 5.61 -3.70 2.26
N ILE A 329 6.12 -3.67 1.03
CA ILE A 329 5.46 -4.25 -0.14
C ILE A 329 6.16 -5.58 -0.48
N THR A 330 5.39 -6.63 -0.71
CA THR A 330 5.88 -7.96 -1.10
C THR A 330 5.34 -8.34 -2.47
N GLN A 331 6.25 -8.63 -3.40
CA GLN A 331 5.93 -8.89 -4.81
C GLN A 331 5.36 -10.28 -5.07
N THR A 332 6.10 -11.34 -4.70
CA THR A 332 5.74 -12.74 -4.98
C THR A 332 5.34 -12.99 -6.45
N LEU A 333 6.24 -12.66 -7.39
CA LEU A 333 6.06 -12.74 -8.85
C LEU A 333 5.02 -11.79 -9.48
N ALA A 334 4.36 -10.93 -8.69
CA ALA A 334 3.53 -9.86 -9.22
C ALA A 334 4.31 -8.91 -10.14
N ALA A 335 3.65 -8.42 -11.19
CA ALA A 335 4.21 -7.46 -12.11
C ALA A 335 4.02 -6.02 -11.59
N PHE A 336 5.11 -5.25 -11.55
CA PHE A 336 5.11 -3.82 -11.26
C PHE A 336 5.71 -3.07 -12.45
N THR A 337 4.92 -2.19 -13.05
CA THR A 337 5.37 -1.35 -14.16
C THR A 337 5.04 0.11 -13.90
N ASN A 338 5.99 1.01 -14.13
CA ASN A 338 5.82 2.45 -13.98
C ASN A 338 5.35 2.87 -12.55
N CYS A 339 5.67 2.07 -11.53
CA CYS A 339 5.26 2.34 -10.16
C CYS A 339 6.26 3.22 -9.41
N ALA A 340 5.79 3.93 -8.38
CA ALA A 340 6.64 4.74 -7.51
C ALA A 340 6.61 4.22 -6.08
N PHE A 341 7.77 3.92 -5.52
CA PHE A 341 7.97 3.56 -4.12
C PHE A 341 8.63 4.73 -3.40
N ASP A 342 7.81 5.59 -2.81
CA ASP A 342 8.22 6.88 -2.26
C ASP A 342 8.26 6.83 -0.74
N SER A 343 9.47 6.87 -0.18
CA SER A 343 9.69 7.05 1.26
C SER A 343 8.93 6.03 2.11
N THR A 344 8.91 4.76 1.71
CA THR A 344 8.23 3.67 2.46
C THR A 344 8.73 3.56 3.91
N ASN A 345 7.92 2.97 4.79
CA ASN A 345 8.09 2.99 6.25
C ASN A 345 8.66 1.69 6.84
N ASP A 346 8.81 0.63 6.05
CA ASP A 346 9.56 -0.55 6.51
C ASP A 346 11.00 -0.16 6.84
N SER A 347 11.57 -0.75 7.89
CA SER A 347 12.89 -0.37 8.39
C SER A 347 14.06 -0.97 7.60
N ILE A 348 13.80 -1.91 6.68
CA ILE A 348 14.84 -2.66 5.98
C ILE A 348 14.78 -2.39 4.47
N LYS A 349 13.59 -2.38 3.87
CA LYS A 349 13.41 -2.41 2.42
C LYS A 349 12.07 -1.83 1.97
N ALA A 350 12.01 -1.18 0.81
CA ALA A 350 10.72 -0.77 0.24
C ALA A 350 9.94 -1.96 -0.34
N LEU A 351 10.62 -2.84 -1.06
CA LEU A 351 10.02 -3.95 -1.79
C LEU A 351 10.80 -5.26 -1.56
N LEU A 352 10.11 -6.33 -1.17
CA LEU A 352 10.64 -7.69 -1.14
C LEU A 352 10.33 -8.40 -2.46
N VAL A 353 11.37 -8.89 -3.13
CA VAL A 353 11.35 -9.34 -4.52
C VAL A 353 11.92 -10.74 -4.66
N ASN A 354 11.19 -11.62 -5.34
CA ASN A 354 11.66 -12.95 -5.71
C ASN A 354 11.91 -13.09 -7.22
N ASP A 355 11.41 -12.16 -8.03
CA ASP A 355 11.74 -12.08 -9.46
C ASP A 355 11.88 -10.62 -9.91
N PRO A 356 13.12 -10.09 -9.92
CA PRO A 356 13.41 -8.75 -10.42
C PRO A 356 12.93 -8.49 -11.87
N SER A 357 12.75 -9.51 -12.71
CA SER A 357 12.28 -9.32 -14.10
C SER A 357 10.84 -8.83 -14.22
N LYS A 358 10.09 -8.90 -13.13
CA LYS A 358 8.72 -8.40 -13.03
C LYS A 358 8.64 -6.95 -12.53
N ILE A 359 9.76 -6.25 -12.41
CA ILE A 359 9.81 -4.85 -11.99
C ILE A 359 10.43 -4.04 -13.11
N SER A 360 9.64 -3.15 -13.71
CA SER A 360 10.08 -2.33 -14.83
C SER A 360 9.62 -0.88 -14.72
N ALA A 361 10.47 0.03 -15.20
CA ALA A 361 10.20 1.47 -15.20
C ALA A 361 9.77 2.05 -13.83
N CYS A 362 10.13 1.39 -12.72
CA CYS A 362 9.74 1.82 -11.40
C CYS A 362 10.73 2.82 -10.82
N SER A 363 10.25 3.74 -9.99
CA SER A 363 11.05 4.69 -9.24
C SER A 363 11.08 4.34 -7.76
N PHE A 364 12.26 4.34 -7.17
CA PHE A 364 12.48 4.09 -5.75
C PHE A 364 13.13 5.34 -5.14
N ILE A 365 12.48 5.91 -4.13
CA ILE A 365 12.90 7.18 -3.52
C ILE A 365 13.02 6.96 -2.01
N SER A 366 14.21 7.23 -1.47
CA SER A 366 14.53 7.02 -0.06
C SER A 366 15.06 8.29 0.61
N GLY A 367 14.93 8.33 1.94
CA GLY A 367 15.59 9.32 2.80
C GLY A 367 16.96 8.86 3.31
N GLY A 368 17.58 7.83 2.71
CA GLY A 368 18.91 7.35 3.09
C GLY A 368 18.97 6.38 4.28
N THR A 369 17.89 5.63 4.56
CA THR A 369 17.80 4.82 5.79
C THR A 369 17.66 3.31 5.57
N LYS A 370 17.42 2.86 4.34
CA LYS A 370 17.05 1.47 4.01
C LYS A 370 17.30 1.15 2.54
N HIS A 371 17.17 -0.13 2.19
CA HIS A 371 17.24 -0.60 0.82
C HIS A 371 15.97 -0.28 0.01
N ALA A 372 16.09 -0.18 -1.32
CA ALA A 372 14.95 -0.11 -2.21
C ALA A 372 14.31 -1.49 -2.35
N ILE A 373 15.14 -2.45 -2.75
CA ILE A 373 14.74 -3.82 -3.08
C ILE A 373 15.58 -4.78 -2.24
N GLU A 374 14.94 -5.78 -1.64
CA GLU A 374 15.62 -6.99 -1.20
C GLU A 374 15.25 -8.15 -2.13
N ILE A 375 16.27 -8.80 -2.69
CA ILE A 375 16.14 -9.97 -3.55
C ILE A 375 16.32 -11.22 -2.71
N SER A 376 15.33 -12.12 -2.73
CA SER A 376 15.31 -13.34 -1.92
C SER A 376 15.62 -14.63 -2.68
N VAL A 377 15.70 -14.58 -4.02
CA VAL A 377 15.94 -15.75 -4.88
C VAL A 377 17.13 -15.47 -5.80
N PRO A 378 18.11 -16.39 -5.91
CA PRO A 378 19.24 -16.23 -6.82
C PRO A 378 18.81 -16.46 -8.27
N GLY A 379 19.48 -15.83 -9.22
CA GLY A 379 19.14 -15.96 -10.63
C GLY A 379 19.70 -14.85 -11.51
N THR A 380 19.43 -14.98 -12.81
CA THR A 380 19.76 -13.96 -13.82
C THR A 380 18.47 -13.34 -14.29
N TYR A 381 18.36 -12.01 -14.16
CA TYR A 381 17.13 -11.28 -14.44
C TYR A 381 17.39 -10.13 -15.40
N THR A 382 16.44 -9.88 -16.30
CA THR A 382 16.34 -8.57 -16.97
C THR A 382 15.82 -7.57 -15.95
N PHE A 383 16.39 -6.37 -15.87
CA PHE A 383 15.98 -5.38 -14.88
C PHE A 383 15.90 -4.01 -15.55
N SER A 384 14.68 -3.63 -15.96
CA SER A 384 14.51 -2.64 -17.01
C SER A 384 13.98 -1.30 -16.52
N GLY A 385 14.65 -0.19 -16.81
CA GLY A 385 14.10 1.16 -16.65
C GLY A 385 13.95 1.66 -15.21
N ASN A 386 14.44 0.92 -14.22
CA ASN A 386 14.26 1.26 -12.81
C ASN A 386 15.24 2.35 -12.35
N THR A 387 14.79 3.27 -11.49
CA THR A 387 15.61 4.37 -10.96
C THR A 387 15.63 4.38 -9.43
N PHE A 388 16.75 4.79 -8.84
CA PHE A 388 16.99 4.79 -7.41
C PHE A 388 17.55 6.16 -6.96
N SER A 389 16.85 6.82 -6.05
CA SER A 389 17.27 8.12 -5.51
C SER A 389 17.30 8.11 -3.98
N GLY A 390 18.33 8.74 -3.41
CA GLY A 390 18.51 8.84 -1.96
C GLY A 390 18.98 7.55 -1.27
N TYR A 391 19.71 6.70 -1.99
CA TYR A 391 20.34 5.48 -1.47
C TYR A 391 21.86 5.64 -1.31
N GLY A 392 22.45 4.87 -0.41
CA GLY A 392 23.88 4.87 -0.12
C GLY A 392 24.72 4.13 -1.16
N SER A 393 26.04 4.15 -0.94
CA SER A 393 27.05 3.53 -1.81
C SER A 393 26.99 1.99 -1.79
N THR A 394 27.59 1.34 -2.79
CA THR A 394 27.75 -0.13 -2.80
C THR A 394 28.39 -0.63 -1.51
N GLY A 395 27.77 -1.63 -0.88
CA GLY A 395 28.20 -2.26 0.37
C GLY A 395 27.61 -1.63 1.64
N THR A 396 26.96 -0.46 1.58
CA THR A 396 26.37 0.17 2.77
C THR A 396 25.02 -0.44 3.16
N ALA A 397 24.57 -0.15 4.39
CA ALA A 397 23.28 -0.65 4.92
C ALA A 397 22.05 -0.02 4.26
N ASP A 398 22.25 0.97 3.41
CA ASP A 398 21.24 1.74 2.69
C ASP A 398 21.50 1.78 1.18
N ALA A 399 22.34 0.86 0.66
CA ALA A 399 22.51 0.65 -0.79
C ALA A 399 21.14 0.37 -1.46
N ALA A 400 20.97 0.69 -2.74
CA ALA A 400 19.68 0.56 -3.40
C ALA A 400 19.16 -0.90 -3.41
N ILE A 401 20.03 -1.86 -3.73
CA ILE A 401 19.66 -3.27 -3.85
C ILE A 401 20.34 -4.08 -2.74
N TYR A 402 19.58 -4.92 -2.05
CA TYR A 402 20.11 -5.90 -1.13
C TYR A 402 19.88 -7.31 -1.67
N ASN A 403 20.95 -7.99 -2.08
CA ASN A 403 20.88 -9.40 -2.42
C ASN A 403 21.01 -10.23 -1.14
N ASN A 404 19.88 -10.70 -0.62
CA ASN A 404 19.79 -11.57 0.54
C ASN A 404 19.41 -13.01 0.17
N SER A 405 19.60 -13.39 -1.10
CA SER A 405 19.17 -14.69 -1.63
C SER A 405 20.05 -15.86 -1.21
N GLY A 406 21.22 -15.59 -0.61
CA GLY A 406 22.23 -16.60 -0.30
C GLY A 406 22.98 -17.16 -1.52
N GLY A 407 22.80 -16.58 -2.71
CA GLY A 407 23.46 -17.01 -3.93
C GLY A 407 23.77 -15.88 -4.91
N ALA A 408 24.15 -16.26 -6.13
CA ALA A 408 24.49 -15.33 -7.20
C ALA A 408 23.24 -14.71 -7.84
N VAL A 409 23.24 -13.39 -7.98
CA VAL A 409 22.23 -12.61 -8.70
C VAL A 409 22.92 -11.82 -9.80
N THR A 410 22.44 -11.95 -11.04
CA THR A 410 22.88 -11.12 -12.17
C THR A 410 21.70 -10.26 -12.64
N LEU A 411 21.89 -8.94 -12.67
CA LEU A 411 20.90 -7.98 -13.15
C LEU A 411 21.37 -7.40 -14.48
N ASN A 412 20.67 -7.75 -15.56
CA ASN A 412 20.89 -7.18 -16.89
C ASN A 412 20.05 -5.92 -17.04
N ILE A 413 20.68 -4.77 -16.84
CA ILE A 413 20.07 -3.45 -16.90
C ILE A 413 19.76 -3.09 -18.35
N THR A 414 18.48 -2.79 -18.62
CA THR A 414 17.97 -2.44 -19.96
C THR A 414 16.94 -1.31 -19.89
N GLY A 415 16.50 -0.78 -21.04
CA GLY A 415 15.32 0.09 -21.12
C GLY A 415 15.44 1.43 -20.39
N GLY A 416 16.66 1.94 -20.20
CA GLY A 416 16.94 3.17 -19.46
C GLY A 416 17.03 2.96 -17.94
N GLY A 417 16.96 4.05 -17.18
CA GLY A 417 17.10 4.03 -15.71
C GLY A 417 18.55 4.10 -15.25
N ASP A 418 18.80 3.63 -14.02
CA ASP A 418 20.14 3.67 -13.42
C ASP A 418 21.01 2.55 -13.98
N ALA A 419 22.05 2.92 -14.74
CA ALA A 419 22.98 1.95 -15.35
C ALA A 419 23.89 1.23 -14.33
N SER A 420 24.00 1.73 -13.10
CA SER A 420 24.84 1.16 -12.05
C SER A 420 24.21 1.35 -10.66
N PRO A 421 23.10 0.64 -10.37
CA PRO A 421 22.49 0.71 -9.05
C PRO A 421 23.46 0.20 -7.98
N THR A 422 23.47 0.86 -6.83
CA THR A 422 24.29 0.40 -5.70
C THR A 422 23.71 -0.86 -5.09
N TYR A 423 24.57 -1.76 -4.62
CA TYR A 423 24.13 -3.03 -4.05
C TYR A 423 24.89 -3.41 -2.79
N ARG A 424 24.28 -4.26 -1.97
CA ARG A 424 24.90 -4.96 -0.85
C ARG A 424 24.59 -6.45 -0.95
N ASN A 425 25.54 -7.29 -0.55
CA ASN A 425 25.34 -8.74 -0.49
C ASN A 425 25.20 -9.20 0.96
N GLY A 426 24.23 -10.10 1.19
CA GLY A 426 24.10 -10.87 2.41
C GLY A 426 25.13 -12.01 2.47
N ALA A 427 25.03 -12.83 3.52
CA ALA A 427 25.90 -13.99 3.67
C ALA A 427 25.71 -14.97 2.50
N GLY A 428 26.82 -15.40 1.87
CA GLY A 428 26.79 -16.34 0.74
C GLY A 428 26.31 -15.75 -0.60
N ALA A 429 25.93 -14.48 -0.64
CA ALA A 429 25.39 -13.83 -1.82
C ALA A 429 26.46 -13.11 -2.67
N SER A 430 26.24 -13.02 -3.98
CA SER A 430 27.03 -12.20 -4.90
C SER A 430 26.12 -11.51 -5.91
N THR A 431 26.42 -10.26 -6.26
CA THR A 431 25.62 -9.49 -7.23
C THR A 431 26.50 -9.01 -8.37
N THR A 432 26.02 -9.21 -9.60
CA THR A 432 26.65 -8.71 -10.82
C THR A 432 25.68 -7.82 -11.56
N ILE A 433 26.06 -6.56 -11.78
CA ILE A 433 25.33 -5.61 -12.61
C ILE A 433 25.92 -5.67 -14.02
N VAL A 434 25.06 -5.86 -15.01
CA VAL A 434 25.42 -5.88 -16.43
C VAL A 434 24.59 -4.80 -17.12
N ALA A 435 25.22 -3.71 -17.56
CA ALA A 435 24.55 -2.59 -18.21
C ALA A 435 25.16 -2.30 -19.58
N ALA A 436 24.33 -1.82 -20.51
CA ALA A 436 24.81 -1.36 -21.80
C ALA A 436 25.67 -0.10 -21.63
N VAL A 437 26.84 -0.10 -22.26
CA VAL A 437 27.75 1.05 -22.33
C VAL A 437 28.00 1.44 -23.79
N ASP A 438 28.26 2.72 -24.04
CA ASP A 438 28.48 3.22 -25.39
C ASP A 438 29.86 2.81 -25.93
N LEU A 439 29.90 2.48 -27.22
CA LEU A 439 31.11 2.28 -28.01
C LEU A 439 31.15 3.36 -29.08
N THR A 440 32.21 4.17 -29.09
CA THR A 440 32.37 5.27 -30.05
C THR A 440 33.77 5.27 -30.63
N VAL A 441 33.85 5.38 -31.96
CA VAL A 441 35.11 5.60 -32.67
C VAL A 441 34.95 6.82 -33.57
N THR A 442 35.78 7.83 -33.32
CA THR A 442 35.86 9.03 -34.16
C THR A 442 37.04 8.89 -35.10
N VAL A 443 36.80 8.98 -36.40
CA VAL A 443 37.81 8.82 -37.45
C VAL A 443 38.08 10.18 -38.09
N VAL A 444 39.34 10.60 -38.04
CA VAL A 444 39.79 11.91 -38.56
C VAL A 444 41.00 11.78 -39.47
N ASP A 445 41.26 12.78 -40.29
CA ASP A 445 42.51 12.90 -41.04
C ASP A 445 43.62 13.53 -40.18
N LYS A 446 44.82 13.70 -40.78
CA LYS A 446 45.98 14.32 -40.12
C LYS A 446 45.76 15.78 -39.65
N ASN A 447 44.75 16.46 -40.19
CA ASN A 447 44.38 17.83 -39.86
C ASN A 447 43.18 17.88 -38.90
N ASN A 448 42.80 16.75 -38.31
CA ASN A 448 41.63 16.58 -37.46
C ASN A 448 40.28 16.82 -38.19
N ALA A 449 40.25 16.74 -39.52
CA ALA A 449 39.00 16.80 -40.27
C ALA A 449 38.28 15.43 -40.20
N PRO A 450 36.96 15.41 -39.98
CA PRO A 450 36.21 14.16 -39.88
C PRO A 450 36.19 13.40 -41.22
N ILE A 451 36.37 12.08 -41.15
CA ILE A 451 36.31 11.21 -42.33
C ILE A 451 34.96 10.47 -42.33
N GLN A 452 34.08 10.84 -43.25
CA GLN A 452 32.78 10.19 -43.46
C GLN A 452 32.91 8.88 -44.25
N ASN A 453 32.01 7.92 -43.98
CA ASN A 453 31.88 6.63 -44.66
C ASN A 453 33.14 5.75 -44.55
N ALA A 454 33.88 5.85 -43.44
CA ALA A 454 34.93 4.91 -43.09
C ALA A 454 34.29 3.72 -42.36
N GLN A 455 34.45 2.52 -42.91
CA GLN A 455 33.93 1.33 -42.26
C GLN A 455 34.75 1.05 -41.02
N THR A 456 34.06 0.98 -39.88
CA THR A 456 34.65 0.86 -38.57
C THR A 456 34.01 -0.29 -37.82
N ALA A 457 34.84 -1.23 -37.38
CA ALA A 457 34.38 -2.42 -36.67
C ALA A 457 35.12 -2.62 -35.36
N ILE A 458 34.40 -3.12 -34.35
CA ILE A 458 34.91 -3.46 -33.03
C ILE A 458 34.59 -4.93 -32.77
N TYR A 459 35.58 -5.68 -32.27
CA TYR A 459 35.43 -7.09 -31.93
C TYR A 459 35.99 -7.38 -30.53
N LEU A 460 35.39 -8.33 -29.83
CA LEU A 460 35.94 -8.85 -28.57
C LEU A 460 37.24 -9.62 -28.84
N SER A 461 38.31 -9.27 -28.14
CA SER A 461 39.61 -9.97 -28.26
C SER A 461 39.56 -11.42 -27.76
N SER A 462 38.57 -11.78 -26.94
CA SER A 462 38.46 -13.10 -26.34
C SER A 462 37.80 -14.14 -27.24
N SER A 463 37.00 -13.72 -28.21
CA SER A 463 36.11 -14.61 -28.97
C SER A 463 35.90 -14.20 -30.42
N ASP A 464 36.49 -13.08 -30.86
CA ASP A 464 36.27 -12.46 -32.17
C ASP A 464 34.79 -12.12 -32.46
N ALA A 465 33.94 -12.06 -31.42
CA ALA A 465 32.55 -11.64 -31.58
C ALA A 465 32.48 -10.17 -32.01
N GLU A 466 31.74 -9.91 -33.10
CA GLU A 466 31.50 -8.57 -33.62
C GLU A 466 30.59 -7.78 -32.66
N LEU A 467 31.05 -6.59 -32.24
CA LEU A 467 30.31 -5.67 -31.38
C LEU A 467 29.77 -4.46 -32.15
N MET A 468 30.46 -4.05 -33.21
CA MET A 468 30.11 -2.93 -34.07
C MET A 468 30.69 -3.19 -35.46
N ASN A 469 29.95 -2.84 -36.51
CA ASN A 469 30.43 -2.84 -37.90
C ASN A 469 29.62 -1.82 -38.70
N GLU A 470 30.00 -0.55 -38.54
CA GLU A 470 29.24 0.60 -39.03
C GLU A 470 30.14 1.53 -39.84
N ASP A 471 29.56 2.26 -40.79
CA ASP A 471 30.25 3.34 -41.49
C ASP A 471 30.18 4.63 -40.65
N THR A 472 31.25 5.41 -40.64
CA THR A 472 31.25 6.71 -39.95
C THR A 472 30.28 7.72 -40.57
N ASP A 473 29.62 8.51 -39.72
CA ASP A 473 28.72 9.58 -40.13
C ASP A 473 29.46 10.81 -40.69
N ILE A 474 28.73 11.90 -40.98
CA ILE A 474 29.31 13.15 -41.51
C ILE A 474 30.32 13.81 -40.55
N ASN A 475 30.26 13.48 -39.26
CA ASN A 475 31.19 13.96 -38.23
C ASN A 475 32.34 12.97 -37.99
N GLY A 476 32.45 11.91 -38.81
CA GLY A 476 33.47 10.90 -38.68
C GLY A 476 33.22 9.92 -37.53
N ILE A 477 32.00 9.80 -37.02
CA ILE A 477 31.69 8.98 -35.85
C ILE A 477 30.99 7.67 -36.27
N ALA A 478 31.52 6.55 -35.79
CA ALA A 478 30.83 5.27 -35.77
C ALA A 478 30.52 4.90 -34.30
N ALA A 479 29.28 4.51 -34.02
CA ALA A 479 28.84 4.24 -32.65
C ALA A 479 27.95 2.99 -32.54
N ALA A 480 28.06 2.31 -31.41
CA ALA A 480 27.23 1.16 -31.03
C ALA A 480 27.10 1.10 -29.49
N SER A 481 26.48 0.04 -28.97
CA SER A 481 26.43 -0.21 -27.53
C SER A 481 26.88 -1.65 -27.21
N TYR A 482 27.42 -1.84 -26.01
CA TYR A 482 27.87 -3.13 -25.50
C TYR A 482 27.23 -3.42 -24.15
N SER A 483 26.45 -4.50 -24.08
CA SER A 483 25.76 -4.95 -22.87
C SER A 483 26.42 -6.16 -22.19
N GLY A 484 27.66 -6.49 -22.55
CA GLY A 484 28.39 -7.57 -21.91
C GLY A 484 29.11 -7.12 -20.63
N SER A 485 29.80 -8.05 -19.99
CA SER A 485 30.59 -7.76 -18.79
C SER A 485 31.75 -6.81 -19.11
N THR A 486 31.96 -5.81 -18.27
CA THR A 486 33.11 -4.90 -18.32
C THR A 486 34.01 -5.10 -17.10
N PRO A 487 35.35 -4.99 -17.21
CA PRO A 487 36.09 -4.60 -18.41
C PRO A 487 36.19 -5.72 -19.45
N ALA A 488 36.14 -5.35 -20.74
CA ALA A 488 36.29 -6.29 -21.87
C ALA A 488 37.33 -5.78 -22.86
N ASN A 489 38.31 -6.61 -23.21
CA ASN A 489 39.33 -6.26 -24.19
C ASN A 489 38.79 -6.40 -25.61
N ILE A 490 39.12 -5.43 -26.46
CA ILE A 490 38.65 -5.33 -27.85
C ILE A 490 39.79 -5.01 -28.80
N TYR A 491 39.57 -5.29 -30.07
CA TYR A 491 40.33 -4.68 -31.17
C TYR A 491 39.38 -3.95 -32.13
N VAL A 492 39.86 -2.83 -32.67
CA VAL A 492 39.16 -1.94 -33.59
C VAL A 492 39.83 -2.03 -34.96
N ARG A 493 39.04 -2.10 -36.03
CA ARG A 493 39.52 -2.09 -37.42
C ARG A 493 38.79 -1.00 -38.20
N ILE A 494 39.54 -0.20 -38.95
CA ILE A 494 38.98 0.89 -39.74
C ILE A 494 39.52 0.81 -41.17
N ARG A 495 38.64 0.96 -42.16
CA ARG A 495 39.01 1.06 -43.58
C ARG A 495 38.21 2.13 -44.31
N LYS A 496 38.89 2.87 -45.20
CA LYS A 496 38.27 3.81 -46.14
C LYS A 496 38.91 3.66 -47.52
N SER A 497 38.30 2.84 -48.37
CA SER A 497 38.85 2.49 -49.69
C SER A 497 37.81 2.44 -50.82
N SER A 498 36.62 3.02 -50.60
CA SER A 498 35.54 3.05 -51.57
C SER A 498 35.98 3.71 -52.87
N THR A 499 35.63 3.09 -54.01
CA THR A 499 35.95 3.62 -55.35
C THR A 499 35.39 5.03 -55.53
N GLY A 500 36.21 5.95 -56.04
CA GLY A 500 35.80 7.35 -56.29
C GLY A 500 35.90 8.29 -55.09
N SER A 501 36.39 7.83 -53.93
CA SER A 501 36.70 8.68 -52.76
C SER A 501 38.20 8.75 -52.50
N THR A 502 38.63 9.72 -51.67
CA THR A 502 39.96 9.69 -51.03
C THR A 502 40.14 8.36 -50.27
N LYS A 503 41.29 7.72 -50.49
CA LYS A 503 41.66 6.45 -49.88
C LYS A 503 42.62 6.68 -48.73
N TYR A 504 42.55 5.80 -47.74
CA TYR A 504 43.41 5.85 -46.57
C TYR A 504 43.98 4.48 -46.27
N TYR A 505 45.19 4.44 -45.69
CA TYR A 505 45.74 3.22 -45.14
C TYR A 505 44.81 2.67 -44.05
N PRO A 506 44.48 1.36 -44.05
CA PRO A 506 43.69 0.76 -42.97
C PRO A 506 44.37 0.93 -41.62
N ALA A 507 43.59 1.18 -40.57
CA ALA A 507 44.08 1.27 -39.21
C ALA A 507 43.56 0.11 -38.36
N SER A 508 44.34 -0.31 -37.39
CA SER A 508 43.93 -1.26 -36.35
C SER A 508 44.52 -0.83 -35.02
N THR A 509 43.71 -0.94 -33.96
CA THR A 509 44.14 -0.64 -32.60
C THR A 509 43.46 -1.59 -31.62
N THR A 510 43.92 -1.60 -30.38
CA THR A 510 43.32 -2.36 -29.28
C THR A 510 42.79 -1.40 -28.21
N GLY A 511 41.81 -1.85 -27.45
CA GLY A 511 41.25 -1.08 -26.36
C GLY A 511 40.61 -1.96 -25.29
N THR A 512 40.06 -1.33 -24.26
CA THR A 512 39.28 -1.99 -23.22
C THR A 512 37.99 -1.22 -23.04
N ILE A 513 36.86 -1.89 -23.19
CA ILE A 513 35.55 -1.37 -22.80
C ILE A 513 35.51 -1.35 -21.29
N THR A 514 35.25 -0.19 -20.70
CA THR A 514 35.16 0.02 -19.25
C THR A 514 33.69 0.16 -18.80
N ALA A 515 33.45 0.35 -17.51
CA ALA A 515 32.11 0.68 -17.00
C ALA A 515 31.55 2.00 -17.57
N SER A 516 32.38 2.84 -18.18
CA SER A 516 31.98 4.07 -18.88
C SER A 516 31.93 3.90 -20.40
N GLY A 517 32.07 2.67 -20.91
CA GLY A 517 32.13 2.39 -22.34
C GLY A 517 33.54 2.44 -22.92
N PHE A 518 33.60 2.62 -24.23
CA PHE A 518 34.83 2.80 -25.00
C PHE A 518 34.68 3.99 -25.94
N SER A 519 35.66 4.90 -25.93
CA SER A 519 35.74 6.01 -26.87
C SER A 519 37.16 6.19 -27.34
N ALA A 520 37.38 6.30 -28.65
CA ALA A 520 38.69 6.54 -29.24
C ALA A 520 38.61 7.44 -30.48
N THR A 521 39.57 8.35 -30.61
CA THR A 521 39.81 9.10 -31.85
C THR A 521 40.97 8.46 -32.59
N ILE A 522 40.73 8.05 -33.84
CA ILE A 522 41.71 7.40 -34.70
C ILE A 522 41.99 8.28 -35.91
N THR A 523 43.26 8.63 -36.09
CA THR A 523 43.72 9.37 -37.25
C THR A 523 44.10 8.41 -38.37
N LEU A 524 43.47 8.56 -39.55
CA LEU A 524 43.88 7.86 -40.76
C LEU A 524 44.86 8.69 -41.58
N ILE A 525 45.80 7.99 -42.20
CA ILE A 525 46.78 8.57 -43.12
C ILE A 525 46.28 8.35 -44.54
N GLU A 526 46.14 9.44 -45.29
CA GLU A 526 45.74 9.39 -46.71
C GLU A 526 46.76 8.57 -47.51
N ASP A 527 46.26 7.68 -48.36
CA ASP A 527 47.06 6.93 -49.30
C ASP A 527 47.09 7.67 -50.64
N THR A 528 48.14 8.45 -50.84
CA THR A 528 48.36 9.25 -52.06
C THR A 528 48.80 8.42 -53.26
N THR A 529 48.95 7.11 -53.10
CA THR A 529 49.45 6.18 -54.14
C THR A 529 48.44 5.15 -54.61
N ALA A 530 47.24 5.09 -54.00
CA ALA A 530 46.28 3.99 -54.15
C ALA A 530 45.22 4.12 -55.25
#